data_AF-A0AAE3I932-F1
#
_entry.id   AF-A0AAE3I932-F1
#
_cell.length_a   1.000
_cell.length_b   1.000
_cell.length_c   1.000
_cell.angle_alpha   90.00
_cell.angle_beta   90.00
_cell.angle_gamma   90.00
#
_symmetry.space_group_name_H-M   'P 1'
#
loop_
_entity.id
_entity.type
_entity.pdbx_description
1 polymer ?
#
loop_
_entity_poly.entity_id
_entity_poly.type
_entity_poly.pdbx_seq_one_letter_code
_entity_poly.pdbx_strand_id
1 'polypeptide(L)'
;MPYYQAYSDFTAQEKSVSALYGMLALLEQDHRNTALLCPIVVFMAFSIESYVNTLGARAVPFWDAIERLQWRAKLEILHTTTGATPDWSRGPLQFASEVFRLRDRLAHGKPERVYGEKVLDGAEPWKMVFGEGLQPKWFKSITRDWVLDSRDRFRQMMTYLESLMGYDEGDHLLAATSSVLLVDEATTAPSDG
;
A
#
# COMPACT_ATOMS: atom_id res chain seq x y z
N MET A 1 32.21 6.96 -32.30
CA MET A 1 31.05 6.14 -32.74
C MET A 1 29.88 6.48 -31.85
N PRO A 2 28.62 6.51 -32.32
CA PRO A 2 27.47 6.74 -31.42
C PRO A 2 27.29 5.54 -30.48
N TYR A 3 27.08 5.81 -29.19
CA TYR A 3 26.76 4.80 -28.19
C TYR A 3 25.27 4.77 -27.96
N TYR A 4 24.73 3.57 -27.76
CA TYR A 4 23.33 3.34 -27.45
C TYR A 4 23.24 2.73 -26.06
N GLN A 5 22.44 3.33 -25.18
CA GLN A 5 22.21 2.84 -23.83
C GLN A 5 20.72 2.57 -23.65
N ALA A 6 20.39 1.32 -23.31
CA ALA A 6 19.02 0.98 -22.91
C ALA A 6 18.73 1.55 -21.52
N TYR A 7 17.53 2.06 -21.32
CA TYR A 7 17.01 2.44 -20.01
C TYR A 7 15.59 1.87 -19.81
N SER A 8 15.23 1.70 -18.55
CA SER A 8 13.90 1.32 -18.12
C SER A 8 13.56 2.10 -16.84
N ASP A 9 12.44 2.79 -16.84
CA ASP A 9 11.93 3.57 -15.72
C ASP A 9 11.31 2.63 -14.69
N PHE A 10 12.11 2.02 -13.83
CA PHE A 10 11.57 1.15 -12.78
C PHE A 10 10.79 1.96 -11.74
N THR A 11 9.55 1.56 -11.43
CA THR A 11 8.81 2.11 -10.30
C THR A 11 8.47 1.04 -9.27
N ALA A 12 8.81 1.29 -8.01
CA ALA A 12 8.42 0.42 -6.89
C ALA A 12 6.89 0.32 -6.76
N GLN A 13 6.19 1.37 -7.18
CA GLN A 13 4.74 1.44 -7.27
C GLN A 13 4.16 0.36 -8.20
N GLU A 14 4.64 0.24 -9.44
CA GLU A 14 4.16 -0.77 -10.40
C GLU A 14 4.28 -2.18 -9.81
N LYS A 15 5.43 -2.51 -9.22
CA LYS A 15 5.65 -3.84 -8.63
C LYS A 15 4.73 -4.10 -7.44
N SER A 16 4.50 -3.10 -6.59
CA SER A 16 3.61 -3.23 -5.45
C SER A 16 2.15 -3.43 -5.89
N VAL A 17 1.68 -2.63 -6.86
CA VAL A 17 0.33 -2.73 -7.43
C VAL A 17 0.12 -4.06 -8.15
N SER A 18 1.09 -4.50 -8.97
CA SER A 18 1.04 -5.78 -9.67
C SER A 18 0.95 -6.97 -8.70
N ALA A 19 1.79 -6.98 -7.67
CA ALA A 19 1.74 -8.01 -6.63
C ALA A 19 0.42 -8.02 -5.86
N LEU A 20 -0.10 -6.83 -5.51
CA LEU A 20 -1.40 -6.67 -4.85
C LEU A 20 -2.53 -7.31 -5.67
N TYR A 21 -2.66 -6.92 -6.94
CA TYR A 21 -3.72 -7.45 -7.81
C TYR A 21 -3.55 -8.95 -8.10
N GLY A 22 -2.32 -9.43 -8.21
CA GLY A 22 -2.04 -10.87 -8.33
C GLY A 22 -2.54 -11.66 -7.12
N MET A 23 -2.27 -11.17 -5.90
CA MET A 23 -2.75 -11.82 -4.67
C MET A 23 -4.27 -11.74 -4.52
N LEU A 24 -4.89 -10.62 -4.88
CA LEU A 24 -6.35 -10.49 -4.87
C LEU A 24 -7.00 -11.50 -5.83
N ALA A 25 -6.48 -11.65 -7.04
CA ALA A 25 -6.98 -12.63 -8.01
C ALA A 25 -6.84 -14.08 -7.50
N LEU A 26 -5.73 -14.41 -6.83
CA LEU A 26 -5.55 -15.73 -6.21
C LEU A 26 -6.54 -15.98 -5.07
N LEU A 27 -6.82 -14.96 -4.24
CA LEU A 27 -7.79 -15.05 -3.14
C LEU A 27 -9.25 -15.16 -3.64
N GLU A 28 -9.56 -14.54 -4.78
CA GLU A 28 -10.84 -14.70 -5.47
C GLU A 28 -11.03 -16.14 -5.95
N GLN A 29 -9.97 -16.78 -6.44
CA GLN A 29 -9.99 -18.16 -6.97
C GLN A 29 -10.03 -19.25 -5.89
N ASP A 30 -9.32 -19.08 -4.77
CA ASP A 30 -9.31 -20.04 -3.65
C ASP A 30 -9.73 -19.38 -2.33
N HIS A 31 -10.99 -19.61 -1.95
CA HIS A 31 -11.58 -19.06 -0.72
C HIS A 31 -10.92 -19.59 0.56
N ARG A 32 -10.10 -20.65 0.50
CA ARG A 32 -9.40 -21.21 1.66
C ARG A 32 -8.03 -20.61 1.87
N ASN A 33 -7.53 -19.78 0.94
CA ASN A 33 -6.19 -19.23 1.00
C ASN A 33 -6.10 -18.00 1.92
N THR A 34 -6.36 -18.22 3.22
CA THR A 34 -6.31 -17.17 4.26
C THR A 34 -4.89 -16.64 4.50
N ALA A 35 -3.87 -17.36 4.04
CA ALA A 35 -2.47 -16.92 4.12
C ALA A 35 -2.21 -15.62 3.33
N LEU A 36 -3.03 -15.30 2.33
CA LEU A 36 -2.91 -14.08 1.53
C LEU A 36 -3.47 -12.84 2.22
N LEU A 37 -4.29 -12.97 3.26
CA LEU A 37 -5.00 -11.84 3.86
C LEU A 37 -4.04 -10.76 4.38
N CYS A 38 -3.02 -11.15 5.16
CA CYS A 38 -2.05 -10.22 5.70
C CYS A 38 -1.12 -9.62 4.64
N PRO A 39 -0.51 -10.41 3.73
CA PRO A 39 0.25 -9.88 2.60
C PRO A 39 -0.52 -8.83 1.78
N ILE A 40 -1.80 -9.07 1.49
CA ILE A 40 -2.61 -8.12 0.72
C ILE A 40 -2.73 -6.77 1.45
N VAL A 41 -2.97 -6.76 2.77
CA VAL A 41 -2.98 -5.52 3.56
C VAL A 41 -1.65 -4.76 3.48
N VAL A 42 -0.53 -5.49 3.60
CA VAL A 42 0.82 -4.89 3.55
C VAL A 42 1.08 -4.29 2.17
N PHE A 43 0.75 -5.02 1.09
CA PHE A 43 0.94 -4.52 -0.26
C PHE A 43 -0.02 -3.38 -0.62
N MET A 44 -1.23 -3.32 -0.06
CA MET A 44 -2.08 -2.12 -0.16
C MET A 44 -1.37 -0.90 0.43
N ALA A 45 -0.79 -1.03 1.62
CA ALA A 45 -0.06 0.07 2.27
C ALA A 45 1.16 0.49 1.44
N PHE A 46 1.94 -0.47 0.93
CA PHE A 46 3.10 -0.19 0.07
C PHE A 46 2.70 0.48 -1.25
N SER A 47 1.62 0.02 -1.89
CA SER A 47 1.12 0.65 -3.11
C SER A 47 0.64 2.09 -2.89
N ILE A 48 -0.06 2.37 -1.78
CA ILE A 48 -0.45 3.74 -1.43
C ILE A 48 0.80 4.60 -1.14
N GLU A 49 1.71 4.11 -0.31
CA GLU A 49 2.89 4.88 0.11
C GLU A 49 3.86 5.15 -1.05
N SER A 50 4.09 4.15 -1.90
CA SER A 50 4.91 4.30 -3.11
C SER A 50 4.29 5.29 -4.08
N TYR A 51 2.97 5.28 -4.28
CA TYR A 51 2.34 6.26 -5.15
C TYR A 51 2.37 7.67 -4.58
N VAL A 52 2.15 7.83 -3.26
CA VAL A 52 2.34 9.12 -2.59
C VAL A 52 3.76 9.64 -2.77
N ASN A 53 4.77 8.77 -2.72
CA ASN A 53 6.15 9.16 -3.02
C ASN A 53 6.33 9.57 -4.49
N THR A 54 5.75 8.83 -5.45
CA THR A 54 5.77 9.21 -6.86
C THR A 54 5.16 10.60 -7.09
N LEU A 55 3.99 10.86 -6.50
CA LEU A 55 3.30 12.15 -6.61
C LEU A 55 4.11 13.28 -5.98
N GLY A 56 4.67 13.05 -4.80
CA GLY A 56 5.50 14.01 -4.10
C GLY A 56 6.77 14.35 -4.86
N ALA A 57 7.48 13.35 -5.41
CA ALA A 57 8.67 13.57 -6.23
C ALA A 57 8.39 14.41 -7.48
N ARG A 58 7.18 14.29 -8.07
CA ARG A 58 6.75 15.08 -9.24
C ARG A 58 6.33 16.50 -8.88
N ALA A 59 5.72 16.71 -7.71
CA ALA A 59 5.04 17.96 -7.37
C ALA A 59 5.77 18.85 -6.35
N VAL A 60 6.70 18.30 -5.55
CA VAL A 60 7.34 18.99 -4.44
C VAL A 60 8.86 19.05 -4.66
N PRO A 61 9.45 20.23 -4.94
CA PRO A 61 10.87 20.34 -5.30
C PRO A 61 11.88 19.82 -4.26
N PHE A 62 11.47 19.72 -3.00
CA PHE A 62 12.31 19.26 -1.88
C PHE A 62 11.83 17.90 -1.31
N TRP A 63 11.13 17.09 -2.11
CA TRP A 63 10.54 15.83 -1.65
C TRP A 63 11.56 14.90 -0.99
N ASP A 64 12.77 14.77 -1.55
CA ASP A 64 13.84 13.90 -1.02
C ASP A 64 14.23 14.24 0.43
N ALA A 65 14.07 15.50 0.86
CA ALA A 65 14.34 15.91 2.23
C ALA A 65 13.23 15.48 3.21
N ILE A 66 12.03 15.19 2.71
CA ILE A 66 10.81 14.92 3.48
C ILE A 66 10.20 13.54 3.19
N GLU A 67 10.74 12.78 2.25
CA GLU A 67 10.21 11.46 1.87
C GLU A 67 10.27 10.43 3.00
N ARG A 68 11.04 10.68 4.06
CA ARG A 68 11.09 9.82 5.26
C ARG A 68 10.02 10.17 6.30
N LEU A 69 9.20 11.18 6.04
CA LEU A 69 8.07 11.51 6.91
C LEU A 69 7.05 10.36 6.93
N GLN A 70 6.25 10.35 8.00
CA GLN A 70 5.14 9.42 8.13
C GLN A 70 4.14 9.61 6.98
N TRP A 71 3.54 8.52 6.50
CA TRP A 71 2.59 8.50 5.37
C TRP A 71 1.49 9.58 5.48
N ARG A 72 1.00 9.86 6.69
CA ARG A 72 -0.05 10.85 6.93
C ARG A 72 0.43 12.27 6.66
N ALA A 73 1.63 12.62 7.13
CA ALA A 73 2.23 13.93 6.90
C ALA A 73 2.50 14.15 5.40
N LYS A 74 2.93 13.11 4.68
CA LYS A 74 3.08 13.18 3.21
C LYS A 74 1.77 13.53 2.51
N LEU A 75 0.67 12.87 2.88
CA LEU A 75 -0.64 13.18 2.33
C LEU A 75 -1.08 14.61 2.66
N GLU A 76 -0.86 15.08 3.89
CA GLU A 76 -1.15 16.47 4.29
C GLU A 76 -0.35 17.49 3.47
N ILE A 77 0.91 17.19 3.15
CA ILE A 77 1.75 18.02 2.28
C ILE A 77 1.19 18.06 0.85
N LEU A 78 0.82 16.91 0.28
CA LEU A 78 0.20 16.88 -1.06
C LEU A 78 -1.09 17.71 -1.12
N HIS A 79 -1.96 17.62 -0.12
CA HIS A 79 -3.15 18.47 -0.04
C HIS A 79 -2.80 19.96 0.03
N THR A 80 -1.81 20.30 0.85
CA THR A 80 -1.35 21.69 1.00
C THR A 80 -0.84 22.24 -0.34
N THR A 81 -0.13 21.42 -1.12
CA THR A 81 0.39 21.85 -2.43
C THR A 81 -0.69 22.17 -3.46
N THR A 82 -1.89 21.63 -3.30
CA THR A 82 -3.03 21.85 -4.20
C THR A 82 -4.07 22.82 -3.61
N GLY A 83 -3.81 23.36 -2.41
CA GLY A 83 -4.76 24.21 -1.68
C GLY A 83 -5.98 23.44 -1.11
N ALA A 84 -5.95 22.11 -1.14
CA ALA A 84 -7.00 21.26 -0.58
C ALA A 84 -6.82 21.05 0.93
N THR A 85 -7.87 20.60 1.61
CA THR A 85 -7.82 20.17 3.02
C THR A 85 -8.18 18.69 3.12
N PRO A 86 -7.37 17.85 3.78
CA PRO A 86 -7.66 16.42 3.90
C PRO A 86 -8.85 16.16 4.83
N ASP A 87 -9.84 15.40 4.36
CA ASP A 87 -10.94 14.88 5.20
C ASP A 87 -10.65 13.44 5.66
N TRP A 88 -10.11 13.30 6.87
CA TRP A 88 -9.80 12.00 7.49
C TRP A 88 -11.02 11.24 8.03
N SER A 89 -12.22 11.84 8.02
CA SER A 89 -13.41 11.26 8.65
C SER A 89 -14.16 10.27 7.76
N ARG A 90 -13.91 10.28 6.44
CA ARG A 90 -14.65 9.47 5.46
C ARG A 90 -13.84 9.18 4.20
N GLY A 91 -14.32 8.22 3.42
CA GLY A 91 -13.88 8.00 2.04
C GLY A 91 -12.42 7.55 1.91
N PRO A 92 -11.70 8.01 0.86
CA PRO A 92 -10.32 7.58 0.55
C PRO A 92 -9.34 7.68 1.72
N LEU A 93 -9.30 8.82 2.42
CA LEU A 93 -8.33 9.05 3.50
C LEU A 93 -8.66 8.27 4.78
N GLN A 94 -9.94 7.99 5.03
CA GLN A 94 -10.34 7.05 6.08
C GLN A 94 -9.84 5.64 5.76
N PHE A 95 -10.00 5.19 4.50
CA PHE A 95 -9.47 3.90 4.06
C PHE A 95 -7.95 3.80 4.19
N ALA A 96 -7.21 4.83 3.75
CA ALA A 96 -5.76 4.88 3.96
C ALA A 96 -5.39 4.73 5.45
N SER A 97 -6.12 5.44 6.33
CA SER A 97 -5.91 5.34 7.78
C SER A 97 -6.15 3.93 8.32
N GLU A 98 -7.17 3.22 7.82
CA GLU A 98 -7.43 1.82 8.17
C GLU A 98 -6.28 0.90 7.73
N VAL A 99 -5.86 1.01 6.47
CA VAL A 99 -4.79 0.21 5.87
C VAL A 99 -3.47 0.40 6.63
N PHE A 100 -3.04 1.64 6.83
CA PHE A 100 -1.79 1.92 7.54
C PHE A 100 -1.85 1.49 9.00
N ARG A 101 -2.99 1.65 9.68
CA ARG A 101 -3.17 1.15 11.05
C ARG A 101 -3.02 -0.38 11.12
N LEU A 102 -3.57 -1.12 10.16
CA LEU A 102 -3.41 -2.57 10.11
C LEU A 102 -1.96 -2.96 9.79
N ARG A 103 -1.32 -2.30 8.81
CA ARG A 103 0.09 -2.50 8.47
C ARG A 103 1.00 -2.25 9.68
N ASP A 104 0.76 -1.19 10.44
CA ASP A 104 1.56 -0.86 11.62
C ASP A 104 1.38 -1.91 12.73
N ARG A 105 0.16 -2.46 12.89
CA ARG A 105 -0.09 -3.58 13.81
C ARG A 105 0.62 -4.87 13.38
N LEU A 106 0.68 -5.14 12.07
CA LEU A 106 1.38 -6.29 11.51
C LEU A 106 2.91 -6.14 11.65
N ALA A 107 3.45 -4.96 11.38
CA ALA A 107 4.90 -4.71 11.37
C ALA A 107 5.50 -4.45 12.75
N HIS A 108 4.74 -3.83 13.65
CA HIS A 108 5.23 -3.36 14.96
C HIS A 108 4.44 -3.94 16.14
N GLY A 109 3.63 -4.97 15.89
CA GLY A 109 2.87 -5.67 16.91
C GLY A 109 3.79 -6.25 18.00
N LYS A 110 3.57 -5.84 19.25
CA LYS A 110 4.21 -6.47 20.41
C LYS A 110 3.44 -7.75 20.78
N PRO A 111 4.08 -8.73 21.44
CA PRO A 111 3.37 -9.88 21.97
C PRO A 111 2.18 -9.45 22.84
N GLU A 112 1.00 -9.97 22.53
CA GLU A 112 -0.24 -9.68 23.23
C GLU A 112 -0.86 -10.99 23.69
N ARG A 113 -1.37 -11.03 24.93
CA ARG A 113 -2.13 -12.16 25.44
C ARG A 113 -3.62 -11.92 25.22
N VAL A 114 -4.24 -12.77 24.41
CA VAL A 114 -5.67 -12.74 24.12
C VAL A 114 -6.37 -13.77 25.01
N TYR A 115 -7.44 -13.35 25.70
CA TYR A 115 -8.25 -14.21 26.54
C TYR A 115 -9.58 -14.50 25.87
N GLY A 116 -10.00 -15.77 25.89
CA GLY A 116 -11.36 -16.17 25.52
C GLY A 116 -12.37 -15.85 26.62
N GLU A 117 -13.63 -16.18 26.35
CA GLU A 117 -14.69 -16.08 27.36
C GLU A 117 -14.46 -17.08 28.51
N LYS A 118 -14.92 -16.72 29.71
CA LYS A 118 -14.90 -17.64 30.85
C LYS A 118 -16.05 -18.62 30.72
N VAL A 119 -15.72 -19.89 30.68
CA VAL A 119 -16.68 -20.99 30.53
C VAL A 119 -16.58 -21.96 31.70
N LEU A 120 -17.68 -22.66 31.98
CA LEU A 120 -17.77 -23.61 33.10
C LEU A 120 -17.26 -25.01 32.73
N ASP A 121 -17.32 -25.39 31.45
CA ASP A 121 -16.82 -26.67 30.95
C ASP A 121 -15.32 -26.56 30.60
N GLY A 122 -14.49 -27.39 31.23
CA GLY A 122 -13.05 -27.43 30.98
C GLY A 122 -12.64 -27.89 29.58
N ALA A 123 -13.54 -28.53 28.81
CA ALA A 123 -13.28 -28.92 27.43
C ALA A 123 -13.50 -27.77 26.42
N GLU A 124 -14.28 -26.76 26.76
CA GLU A 124 -14.62 -25.63 25.86
C GLU A 124 -13.43 -24.70 25.54
N PRO A 125 -12.53 -24.33 26.48
CA PRO A 125 -11.38 -23.50 26.17
C PRO A 125 -10.47 -24.11 25.10
N TRP A 126 -10.33 -25.43 25.08
CA TRP A 126 -9.53 -26.12 24.07
C TRP A 126 -10.17 -25.98 22.68
N LYS A 127 -11.49 -26.00 22.55
CA LYS A 127 -12.18 -25.72 21.28
C LYS A 127 -11.95 -24.28 20.83
N MET A 128 -11.89 -23.31 21.75
CA MET A 128 -11.58 -21.91 21.43
C MET A 128 -10.14 -21.72 20.95
N VAL A 129 -9.19 -22.45 21.55
CA VAL A 129 -7.77 -22.40 21.17
C VAL A 129 -7.52 -23.08 19.82
N PHE A 130 -8.13 -24.25 19.58
CA PHE A 130 -7.87 -25.06 18.38
C PHE A 130 -8.83 -24.82 17.21
N GLY A 131 -9.90 -24.03 17.40
CA GLY A 131 -10.83 -23.60 16.34
C GLY A 131 -10.31 -22.41 15.53
N GLU A 132 -11.10 -21.34 15.39
CA GLU A 132 -10.67 -20.09 14.71
C GLU A 132 -9.52 -19.36 15.44
N GLY A 133 -9.20 -19.79 16.66
CA GLY A 133 -8.10 -19.32 17.47
C GLY A 133 -8.40 -18.04 18.24
N LEU A 134 -7.69 -17.85 19.35
CA LEU A 134 -7.70 -16.62 20.13
C LEU A 134 -6.86 -15.55 19.42
N GLN A 135 -7.53 -14.73 18.62
CA GLN A 135 -6.91 -13.63 17.88
C GLN A 135 -7.28 -12.26 18.48
N PRO A 136 -6.37 -11.28 18.43
CA PRO A 136 -6.68 -9.93 18.89
C PRO A 136 -7.73 -9.28 18.00
N LYS A 137 -8.54 -8.36 18.56
CA LYS A 137 -9.68 -7.74 17.84
C LYS A 137 -9.29 -7.09 16.51
N TRP A 138 -8.11 -6.48 16.44
CA TRP A 138 -7.61 -5.84 15.22
C TRP A 138 -7.27 -6.84 14.12
N PHE A 139 -6.87 -8.06 14.46
CA PHE A 139 -6.57 -9.08 13.47
C PHE A 139 -7.86 -9.70 12.93
N LYS A 140 -8.87 -9.85 13.78
CA LYS A 140 -10.22 -10.31 13.39
C LYS A 140 -10.91 -9.40 12.36
N SER A 141 -10.50 -8.13 12.23
CA SER A 141 -11.02 -7.25 11.17
C SER A 141 -10.41 -7.53 9.79
N ILE A 142 -9.30 -8.29 9.72
CA ILE A 142 -8.70 -8.69 8.44
C ILE A 142 -9.42 -9.96 7.96
N THR A 143 -10.63 -9.79 7.43
CA THR A 143 -11.43 -10.88 6.85
C THR A 143 -11.24 -10.95 5.34
N ARG A 144 -11.62 -12.08 4.75
CA ARG A 144 -11.67 -12.22 3.28
C ARG A 144 -12.57 -11.15 2.66
N ASP A 145 -13.75 -10.95 3.20
CA ASP A 145 -14.72 -9.98 2.68
C ASP A 145 -14.14 -8.55 2.77
N TRP A 146 -13.55 -8.19 3.91
CA TRP A 146 -12.88 -6.89 4.04
C TRP A 146 -11.76 -6.71 3.02
N VAL A 147 -10.95 -7.74 2.78
CA VAL A 147 -9.85 -7.69 1.80
C VAL A 147 -10.37 -7.54 0.37
N LEU A 148 -11.41 -8.27 -0.01
CA LEU A 148 -11.99 -8.20 -1.35
C LEU A 148 -12.71 -6.86 -1.56
N ASP A 149 -13.49 -6.39 -0.58
CA ASP A 149 -14.12 -5.06 -0.63
C ASP A 149 -13.07 -3.93 -0.68
N SER A 150 -11.90 -4.17 -0.09
CA SER A 150 -10.79 -3.20 -0.13
C SER A 150 -10.21 -3.00 -1.52
N ARG A 151 -10.47 -3.88 -2.49
CA ARG A 151 -10.06 -3.69 -3.89
C ARG A 151 -10.66 -2.41 -4.47
N ASP A 152 -11.96 -2.20 -4.31
CA ASP A 152 -12.65 -1.02 -4.83
C ASP A 152 -12.29 0.24 -4.04
N ARG A 153 -12.15 0.10 -2.71
CA ARG A 153 -11.71 1.21 -1.84
C ARG A 153 -10.29 1.65 -2.17
N PHE A 154 -9.41 0.70 -2.50
CA PHE A 154 -8.08 0.96 -2.99
C PHE A 154 -8.11 1.71 -4.31
N ARG A 155 -8.89 1.24 -5.31
CA ARG A 155 -9.06 1.96 -6.58
C ARG A 155 -9.53 3.40 -6.35
N GLN A 156 -10.56 3.59 -5.52
CA GLN A 156 -11.08 4.91 -5.16
C GLN A 156 -10.01 5.79 -4.50
N MET A 157 -9.14 5.21 -3.66
CA MET A 157 -8.03 5.94 -3.05
C MET A 157 -7.00 6.40 -4.09
N MET A 158 -6.62 5.54 -5.03
CA MET A 158 -5.64 5.91 -6.05
C MET A 158 -6.20 6.99 -6.99
N THR A 159 -7.45 6.83 -7.45
CA THR A 159 -8.13 7.83 -8.29
C THR A 159 -8.35 9.16 -7.57
N TYR A 160 -8.59 9.11 -6.25
CA TYR A 160 -8.65 10.33 -5.44
C TYR A 160 -7.32 11.09 -5.46
N LEU A 161 -6.18 10.40 -5.31
CA LEU A 161 -4.86 11.04 -5.37
C LEU A 161 -4.52 11.59 -6.76
N GLU A 162 -4.91 10.87 -7.83
CA GLU A 162 -4.81 11.36 -9.20
C GLU A 162 -5.54 12.69 -9.37
N SER A 163 -6.82 12.70 -8.99
CA SER A 163 -7.66 13.88 -9.09
C SER A 163 -7.17 15.02 -8.22
N LEU A 164 -6.64 14.74 -7.03
CA LEU A 164 -6.06 15.75 -6.14
C LEU A 164 -4.91 16.48 -6.84
N MET A 165 -4.06 15.76 -7.56
CA MET A 165 -2.86 16.30 -8.21
C MET A 165 -3.11 16.76 -9.66
N GLY A 166 -4.32 16.55 -10.19
CA GLY A 166 -4.67 16.91 -11.57
C GLY A 166 -4.06 15.99 -12.62
N TYR A 167 -3.80 14.72 -12.28
CA TYR A 167 -3.32 13.70 -13.22
C TYR A 167 -4.47 12.89 -13.83
N ASP A 168 -4.19 12.24 -14.97
CA ASP A 168 -5.16 11.41 -15.69
C ASP A 168 -5.56 10.15 -14.89
N GLU A 169 -6.79 9.65 -15.12
CA GLU A 169 -7.25 8.40 -14.52
C GLU A 169 -6.34 7.24 -14.96
N GLY A 170 -5.79 6.51 -13.99
CA GLY A 170 -4.86 5.42 -14.25
C GLY A 170 -3.38 5.83 -14.29
N ASP A 171 -3.02 7.08 -13.96
CA ASP A 171 -1.63 7.46 -13.66
C ASP A 171 -0.99 6.53 -12.61
N HIS A 172 -1.77 6.05 -11.65
CA HIS A 172 -1.31 5.07 -10.66
C HIS A 172 -0.98 3.68 -11.25
N LEU A 173 -1.39 3.42 -12.49
CA LEU A 173 -1.15 2.18 -13.24
C LEU A 173 -0.06 2.34 -14.30
N LEU A 174 0.49 3.55 -14.50
CA LEU A 174 1.55 3.77 -15.48
C LEU A 174 2.74 2.85 -15.16
N ALA A 175 3.00 1.95 -16.11
CA ALA A 175 4.09 0.99 -16.04
C ALA A 175 5.43 1.67 -16.37
N ALA A 176 6.51 1.04 -15.94
CA ALA A 176 7.86 1.37 -16.34
C ALA A 176 7.99 1.56 -17.86
N THR A 177 8.32 2.78 -18.29
CA THR A 177 8.67 3.05 -19.69
C THR A 177 10.08 2.52 -19.97
N SER A 178 10.30 1.92 -21.14
CA SER A 178 11.64 1.46 -21.54
C SER A 178 11.98 1.98 -22.93
N SER A 179 13.19 2.49 -23.11
CA SER A 179 13.64 3.03 -24.39
C SER A 179 15.18 3.01 -24.50
N VAL A 180 15.71 3.56 -25.58
CA VAL A 180 17.15 3.61 -25.88
C VAL A 180 17.58 5.06 -26.04
N LEU A 181 18.55 5.49 -25.25
CA LEU A 181 19.20 6.79 -25.38
C LEU A 181 20.41 6.67 -26.31
N LEU A 182 20.58 7.69 -27.16
CA LEU A 182 21.87 7.98 -27.80
C LEU A 182 22.72 8.75 -26.80
N VAL A 183 23.91 8.25 -26.51
CA VAL A 183 24.82 8.82 -25.50
C VAL A 183 26.16 9.15 -26.14
N ASP A 184 26.69 10.33 -25.81
CA ASP A 184 28.06 10.71 -26.13
C ASP A 184 29.03 10.19 -25.07
N GLU A 185 30.25 9.85 -25.50
CA GLU A 185 31.30 9.14 -24.77
C GLU A 185 31.69 9.77 -23.41
N ALA A 186 31.30 11.03 -23.15
CA ALA A 186 31.60 11.77 -21.93
C ALA A 186 30.52 11.69 -20.83
N THR A 187 29.35 11.09 -21.11
CA THR A 187 28.24 11.02 -20.14
C THR A 187 28.31 9.70 -19.38
N THR A 188 28.93 9.70 -18.21
CA THR A 188 28.88 8.54 -17.31
C THR A 188 27.47 8.46 -16.70
N ALA A 189 26.90 7.26 -16.66
CA ALA A 189 25.63 7.01 -15.99
C ALA A 189 25.71 7.49 -14.53
N PRO A 190 24.68 8.13 -13.98
CA PRO A 190 24.66 8.48 -12.57
C PRO A 190 24.80 7.19 -11.75
N SER A 191 25.76 7.18 -10.83
CA SER A 191 25.96 6.06 -9.91
C SER A 191 24.74 5.92 -9.02
N ASP A 192 24.14 4.73 -8.97
CA ASP A 192 23.01 4.40 -8.08
C ASP A 192 23.35 4.79 -6.63
N GLY A 193 22.58 5.73 -6.08
CA GLY A 193 22.64 6.20 -4.69
C GLY A 193 21.46 5.72 -3.87
#